data_AF-A0A7Y5RHI9-F1
#
_entry.id   AF-A0A7Y5RHI9-F1
#
_cell.length_a   1.000
_cell.length_b   1.000
_cell.length_c   1.000
_cell.angle_alpha   90.00
_cell.angle_beta   90.00
_cell.angle_gamma   90.00
#
_symmetry.space_group_name_H-M   'P 1'
#
loop_
_entity.id
_entity.type
_entity.pdbx_description
1 polymer ?
#
loop_
_entity_poly.entity_id
_entity_poly.type
_entity_poly.pdbx_seq_one_letter_code
_entity_poly.pdbx_strand_id
1 'polypeptide(L)'
;MRGLSFLLTLSMAVAMHGQIRVVNAGFGGRNTAELEKRFVHELAEAKPAYVVLFAGTNDALNDAKFLTPAETRAHFTAMVRQAQAAGAAVVLVTVHDPDLTRLLKRHRPEVYGNLPPLERVAQVNTVIEEVARENHAAVVPFHDILQQAGGASAELSTDGVHLTAKGYGMLAAAVRSKLPQQISPNVSILCMGDSLTYGIGVRPDGTPETAETYPSQLSALLR
;
A
#
# COMPACT_ATOMS: atom_id res chain seq x y z
N MET A 1 -70.42 -11.21 -10.24
CA MET A 1 -69.71 -9.91 -10.37
C MET A 1 -68.49 -9.96 -9.47
N ARG A 2 -67.30 -9.80 -10.06
CA ARG A 2 -65.98 -10.02 -9.43
C ARG A 2 -65.61 -8.81 -8.57
N GLY A 3 -65.39 -9.02 -7.28
CA GLY A 3 -64.82 -8.03 -6.36
C GLY A 3 -63.28 -8.05 -6.46
N LEU A 4 -62.74 -6.92 -6.87
CA LEU A 4 -61.33 -6.66 -7.17
C LEU A 4 -60.50 -6.69 -5.87
N SER A 5 -59.54 -7.61 -5.76
CA SER A 5 -58.57 -7.63 -4.66
C SER A 5 -57.37 -6.76 -5.06
N PHE A 6 -57.18 -5.64 -4.36
CA PHE A 6 -56.02 -4.76 -4.53
C PHE A 6 -54.87 -5.32 -3.68
N LEU A 7 -53.94 -6.05 -4.29
CA LEU A 7 -52.65 -6.35 -3.68
C LEU A 7 -51.75 -5.11 -3.85
N LEU A 8 -51.55 -4.35 -2.77
CA LEU A 8 -50.43 -3.42 -2.68
C LEU A 8 -49.14 -4.23 -2.49
N THR A 9 -48.38 -4.41 -3.57
CA THR A 9 -46.98 -4.82 -3.46
C THR A 9 -46.14 -3.64 -3.02
N LEU A 10 -45.83 -3.56 -1.73
CA LEU A 10 -44.83 -2.64 -1.20
C LEU A 10 -43.44 -3.13 -1.66
N SER A 11 -42.91 -2.60 -2.75
CA SER A 11 -41.53 -2.86 -3.13
C SER A 11 -40.61 -2.11 -2.16
N MET A 12 -40.04 -2.81 -1.18
CA MET A 12 -38.85 -2.32 -0.49
C MET A 12 -37.72 -2.27 -1.51
N ALA A 13 -37.50 -1.10 -2.12
CA ALA A 13 -36.24 -0.80 -2.76
C ALA A 13 -35.19 -0.77 -1.64
N VAL A 14 -34.53 -1.91 -1.42
CA VAL A 14 -33.29 -1.92 -0.65
C VAL A 14 -32.32 -1.05 -1.44
N ALA A 15 -32.05 0.16 -0.94
CA ALA A 15 -30.99 0.98 -1.47
C ALA A 15 -29.69 0.17 -1.34
N MET A 16 -29.25 -0.41 -2.46
CA MET A 16 -27.93 -1.01 -2.60
C MET A 16 -26.93 0.13 -2.46
N HIS A 17 -26.56 0.45 -1.22
CA HIS A 17 -25.45 1.35 -0.93
C HIS A 17 -24.21 0.66 -1.45
N GLY A 18 -23.74 1.08 -2.63
CA GLY A 18 -22.58 0.44 -3.23
C GLY A 18 -21.35 0.63 -2.34
N GLN A 19 -20.66 -0.47 -2.05
CA GLN A 19 -19.54 -0.47 -1.12
C GLN A 19 -18.23 -0.20 -1.86
N ILE A 20 -17.31 0.51 -1.19
CA ILE A 20 -15.93 0.67 -1.66
C ILE A 20 -15.16 -0.59 -1.27
N ARG A 21 -14.60 -1.29 -2.26
CA ARG A 21 -13.82 -2.51 -2.04
C ARG A 21 -12.34 -2.17 -1.95
N VAL A 22 -11.71 -2.36 -0.79
CA VAL A 22 -10.24 -2.29 -0.68
C VAL A 22 -9.65 -3.68 -0.88
N VAL A 23 -8.67 -3.80 -1.79
CA VAL A 23 -8.03 -5.06 -2.17
C VAL A 23 -6.60 -5.06 -1.69
N ASN A 24 -6.25 -6.00 -0.81
CA ASN A 24 -4.85 -6.22 -0.44
C ASN A 24 -4.16 -7.12 -1.48
N ALA A 25 -3.28 -6.53 -2.29
CA ALA A 25 -2.40 -7.22 -3.24
C ALA A 25 -0.92 -7.10 -2.80
N GLY A 26 -0.68 -7.20 -1.50
CA GLY A 26 0.67 -7.23 -0.94
C GLY A 26 1.34 -8.59 -1.13
N PHE A 27 2.64 -8.58 -1.44
CA PHE A 27 3.46 -9.78 -1.53
C PHE A 27 4.70 -9.66 -0.64
N GLY A 28 4.73 -10.47 0.42
CA GLY A 28 5.85 -10.52 1.36
C GLY A 28 7.20 -10.76 0.69
N GLY A 29 8.20 -9.96 1.07
CA GLY A 29 9.59 -10.13 0.66
C GLY A 29 9.90 -9.82 -0.82
N ARG A 30 8.97 -9.19 -1.55
CA ARG A 30 9.19 -8.81 -2.95
C ARG A 30 9.76 -7.39 -3.07
N ASN A 31 10.65 -7.20 -4.05
CA ASN A 31 11.06 -5.88 -4.51
C ASN A 31 10.15 -5.38 -5.65
N THR A 32 10.35 -4.15 -6.08
CA THR A 32 9.54 -3.53 -7.14
C THR A 32 9.56 -4.30 -8.47
N ALA A 33 10.70 -4.87 -8.86
CA ALA A 33 10.83 -5.69 -10.08
C ALA A 33 9.93 -6.94 -10.04
N GLU A 34 9.82 -7.59 -8.89
CA GLU A 34 8.98 -8.77 -8.71
C GLU A 34 7.49 -8.42 -8.61
N LEU A 35 7.17 -7.28 -7.99
CA LEU A 35 5.81 -6.75 -7.91
C LEU A 35 5.27 -6.37 -9.29
N GLU A 36 6.07 -5.68 -10.11
CA GLU A 36 5.67 -5.27 -11.47
C GLU A 36 5.19 -6.46 -12.31
N LYS A 37 5.88 -7.61 -12.22
CA LYS A 37 5.52 -8.83 -12.97
C LYS A 37 4.11 -9.34 -12.70
N ARG A 38 3.56 -9.05 -11.52
CA ARG A 38 2.20 -9.44 -11.11
C ARG A 38 1.19 -8.32 -11.31
N PHE A 39 1.66 -7.08 -11.45
CA PHE A 39 0.82 -5.91 -11.31
C PHE A 39 -0.32 -5.84 -12.33
N VAL A 40 -0.05 -6.21 -13.60
CA VAL A 40 -1.10 -6.27 -14.64
C VAL A 40 -2.22 -7.25 -14.29
N HIS A 41 -1.87 -8.40 -13.68
CA HIS A 41 -2.87 -9.37 -13.22
C HIS A 41 -3.72 -8.77 -12.09
N GLU A 42 -3.08 -8.15 -11.09
CA GLU A 42 -3.81 -7.52 -9.97
C GLU A 42 -4.73 -6.38 -10.43
N LEU A 43 -4.30 -5.59 -11.43
CA LEU A 43 -5.15 -4.57 -12.05
C LEU A 43 -6.37 -5.18 -12.76
N ALA A 44 -6.17 -6.25 -13.52
CA ALA A 44 -7.24 -6.91 -14.27
C ALA A 44 -8.31 -7.53 -13.34
N GLU A 45 -7.86 -8.13 -12.22
CA GLU A 45 -8.73 -8.73 -11.22
C GLU A 45 -9.47 -7.67 -10.38
N ALA A 46 -8.77 -6.63 -9.94
CA ALA A 46 -9.34 -5.63 -9.06
C ALA A 46 -10.19 -4.57 -9.79
N LYS A 47 -9.84 -4.23 -11.03
CA LYS A 47 -10.41 -3.11 -11.82
C LYS A 47 -10.51 -1.81 -11.00
N PRO A 48 -9.40 -1.33 -10.42
CA PRO A 48 -9.43 -0.25 -9.44
C PRO A 48 -9.73 1.12 -10.05
N ALA A 49 -10.45 1.94 -9.29
CA ALA A 49 -10.49 3.38 -9.52
C ALA A 49 -9.25 4.08 -8.93
N TYR A 50 -8.66 3.48 -7.90
CA TYR A 50 -7.45 4.00 -7.24
C TYR A 50 -6.46 2.87 -6.98
N VAL A 51 -5.18 3.13 -7.22
CA VAL A 51 -4.08 2.24 -6.83
C VAL A 51 -3.21 2.94 -5.78
N VAL A 52 -2.96 2.25 -4.68
CA VAL A 52 -1.96 2.63 -3.68
C VAL A 52 -0.74 1.75 -3.89
N LEU A 53 0.40 2.36 -4.20
CA LEU A 53 1.68 1.68 -4.39
C LEU A 53 2.58 1.96 -3.17
N PHE A 54 2.79 0.93 -2.35
CA PHE A 54 3.67 1.00 -1.18
C PHE A 54 4.71 -0.13 -1.21
N ALA A 55 5.86 0.17 -1.81
CA ALA A 55 6.95 -0.77 -2.06
C ALA A 55 8.30 -0.03 -2.05
N GLY A 56 9.40 -0.77 -2.18
CA GLY A 56 10.76 -0.22 -2.21
C GLY A 56 11.55 -0.48 -0.93
N THR A 57 10.92 -1.00 0.11
CA THR A 57 11.62 -1.38 1.35
C THR A 57 12.63 -2.49 1.07
N ASN A 58 12.25 -3.50 0.28
CA ASN A 58 13.17 -4.59 -0.08
C ASN A 58 14.24 -4.15 -1.08
N ASP A 59 13.93 -3.23 -1.99
CA ASP A 59 14.91 -2.60 -2.90
C ASP A 59 16.05 -1.92 -2.09
N ALA A 60 15.70 -1.31 -0.95
CA ALA A 60 16.63 -0.60 -0.09
C ALA A 60 17.30 -1.49 0.99
N LEU A 61 16.56 -2.40 1.62
CA LEU A 61 16.96 -3.01 2.91
C LEU A 61 17.16 -4.53 2.88
N ASN A 62 16.83 -5.21 1.77
CA ASN A 62 16.98 -6.65 1.67
C ASN A 62 18.04 -6.98 0.61
N ASP A 63 19.17 -7.53 1.05
CA ASP A 63 20.37 -7.78 0.25
C ASP A 63 20.11 -8.72 -0.93
N ALA A 64 19.25 -9.73 -0.74
CA ALA A 64 18.85 -10.63 -1.82
C ALA A 64 17.89 -9.98 -2.84
N LYS A 65 17.44 -8.74 -2.58
CA LYS A 65 16.38 -8.03 -3.29
C LYS A 65 16.74 -6.62 -3.70
N PHE A 66 17.98 -6.20 -3.46
CA PHE A 66 18.43 -4.87 -3.80
C PHE A 66 18.22 -4.55 -5.27
N LEU A 67 17.79 -3.32 -5.51
CA LEU A 67 17.77 -2.70 -6.81
C LEU A 67 18.51 -1.36 -6.73
N THR A 68 19.06 -0.94 -7.85
CA THR A 68 19.60 0.42 -8.00
C THR A 68 18.45 1.44 -8.08
N PRO A 69 18.69 2.72 -7.76
CA PRO A 69 17.66 3.76 -7.91
C PRO A 69 17.09 3.82 -9.33
N ALA A 70 17.91 3.57 -10.35
CA ALA A 70 17.46 3.53 -11.75
C ALA A 70 16.51 2.36 -12.04
N GLU A 71 16.79 1.17 -11.52
CA GLU A 71 15.90 0.01 -11.65
C GLU A 71 14.59 0.23 -10.89
N THR A 72 14.67 0.64 -9.62
CA THR A 72 13.49 0.99 -8.81
C THR A 72 12.62 2.05 -9.52
N ARG A 73 13.23 3.06 -10.13
CA ARG A 73 12.55 4.10 -10.91
C ARG A 73 11.83 3.54 -12.13
N ALA A 74 12.49 2.64 -12.86
CA ALA A 74 11.90 1.99 -14.03
C ALA A 74 10.64 1.20 -13.64
N HIS A 75 10.72 0.40 -12.58
CA HIS A 75 9.61 -0.43 -12.09
C HIS A 75 8.44 0.41 -11.55
N PHE A 76 8.72 1.45 -10.75
CA PHE A 76 7.66 2.37 -10.32
C PHE A 76 7.01 3.10 -11.49
N THR A 77 7.81 3.60 -12.44
CA THR A 77 7.27 4.28 -13.63
C THR A 77 6.38 3.34 -14.45
N ALA A 78 6.79 2.09 -14.62
CA ALA A 78 6.00 1.09 -15.33
C ALA A 78 4.66 0.82 -14.61
N MET A 79 4.67 0.56 -13.30
CA MET A 79 3.45 0.33 -12.53
C MET A 79 2.52 1.56 -12.54
N VAL A 80 3.05 2.77 -12.35
CA VAL A 80 2.22 3.99 -12.41
C VAL A 80 1.54 4.14 -13.76
N ARG A 81 2.28 3.96 -14.86
CA ARG A 81 1.72 4.05 -16.22
C ARG A 81 0.71 2.96 -16.52
N GLN A 82 0.95 1.73 -16.07
CA GLN A 82 0.01 0.61 -16.22
C GLN A 82 -1.31 0.89 -15.48
N ALA A 83 -1.25 1.42 -14.26
CA ALA A 83 -2.44 1.80 -13.50
C ALA A 83 -3.23 2.93 -14.16
N GLN A 84 -2.55 3.98 -14.61
CA GLN A 84 -3.18 5.11 -15.29
C GLN A 84 -3.79 4.71 -16.63
N ALA A 85 -3.13 3.85 -17.40
CA ALA A 85 -3.67 3.28 -18.64
C ALA A 85 -4.93 2.43 -18.38
N ALA A 86 -5.01 1.79 -17.21
CA ALA A 86 -6.21 1.08 -16.75
C ALA A 86 -7.30 2.02 -16.19
N GLY A 87 -7.09 3.34 -16.21
CA GLY A 87 -8.05 4.34 -15.74
C GLY A 87 -8.02 4.61 -14.23
N ALA A 88 -7.01 4.11 -13.51
CA ALA A 88 -6.89 4.31 -12.07
C ALA A 88 -6.04 5.54 -11.73
N ALA A 89 -6.48 6.31 -10.73
CA ALA A 89 -5.64 7.31 -10.09
C ALA A 89 -4.60 6.63 -9.18
N VAL A 90 -3.38 7.14 -9.14
CA VAL A 90 -2.28 6.50 -8.39
C VAL A 90 -1.87 7.33 -7.18
N VAL A 91 -1.69 6.64 -6.06
CA VAL A 91 -1.12 7.16 -4.81
C VAL A 91 0.15 6.38 -4.51
N LEU A 92 1.30 7.04 -4.54
CA LEU A 92 2.58 6.48 -4.13
C LEU A 92 2.82 6.75 -2.65
N VAL A 93 3.49 5.83 -1.96
CA VAL A 93 3.81 5.94 -0.53
C VAL A 93 5.32 5.81 -0.35
N THR A 94 5.95 6.83 0.25
CA THR A 94 7.38 6.77 0.62
C THR A 94 7.61 5.70 1.69
N VAL A 95 8.73 4.98 1.62
CA VAL A 95 9.11 3.98 2.63
C VAL A 95 9.78 4.64 3.83
N HIS A 96 9.58 4.07 5.02
CA HIS A 96 10.11 4.66 6.24
C HIS A 96 11.50 4.15 6.58
N ASP A 97 12.23 4.94 7.36
CA ASP A 97 13.52 4.52 7.90
C ASP A 97 13.35 3.36 8.88
N PRO A 98 14.25 2.36 8.83
CA PRO A 98 14.26 1.29 9.80
C PRO A 98 14.83 1.73 11.14
N ASP A 99 14.49 1.02 12.21
CA ASP A 99 15.32 1.03 13.42
C ASP A 99 16.63 0.29 13.12
N LEU A 100 17.74 1.04 13.01
CA LEU A 100 19.03 0.47 12.65
C LEU A 100 19.50 -0.62 13.63
N THR A 101 19.25 -0.46 14.93
CA THR A 101 19.67 -1.45 15.92
C THR A 101 18.93 -2.77 15.72
N ARG A 102 17.63 -2.72 15.43
CA ARG A 102 16.80 -3.92 15.20
C ARG A 102 17.00 -4.50 13.80
N LEU A 103 17.21 -3.66 12.79
CA LEU A 103 17.56 -4.09 11.44
C LEU A 103 18.87 -4.89 11.43
N LEU A 104 19.92 -4.38 12.07
CA LEU A 104 21.24 -5.00 12.07
C LEU A 104 21.34 -6.29 12.91
N LYS A 105 20.28 -6.64 13.65
CA LYS A 105 20.12 -7.99 14.22
C LYS A 105 19.75 -9.05 13.18
N ARG A 106 19.17 -8.62 12.06
CA ARG A 106 18.65 -9.49 10.99
C ARG A 106 19.47 -9.41 9.71
N HIS A 107 20.14 -8.27 9.48
CA HIS A 107 20.98 -8.02 8.31
C HIS A 107 22.39 -7.68 8.76
N ARG A 108 23.40 -8.27 8.11
CA ARG A 108 24.79 -7.99 8.44
C ARG A 108 25.19 -6.61 7.91
N PRO A 109 25.88 -5.75 8.68
CA PRO A 109 26.30 -4.42 8.20
C PRO A 109 27.06 -4.46 6.87
N GLU A 110 27.87 -5.51 6.66
CA GLU A 110 28.71 -5.66 5.48
C GLU A 110 27.92 -5.76 4.16
N VAL A 111 26.66 -6.20 4.18
CA VAL A 111 25.85 -6.34 2.95
C VAL A 111 25.52 -4.99 2.32
N TYR A 112 25.57 -3.91 3.10
CA TYR A 112 25.29 -2.56 2.65
C TYR A 112 26.52 -1.88 2.02
N GLY A 113 27.71 -2.46 2.16
CA GLY A 113 28.95 -1.93 1.61
C GLY A 113 29.17 -0.46 2.00
N ASN A 114 29.40 0.40 1.01
CA ASN A 114 29.62 1.83 1.21
C ASN A 114 28.33 2.66 1.25
N LEU A 115 27.16 2.04 1.10
CA LEU A 115 25.88 2.74 1.02
C LEU A 115 24.98 2.31 2.19
N PRO A 116 24.98 3.07 3.31
CA PRO A 116 24.27 2.71 4.52
C PRO A 116 22.75 2.56 4.31
N PRO A 117 22.04 1.78 5.15
CA PRO A 117 20.61 1.52 5.01
C PRO A 117 19.75 2.79 4.86
N LEU A 118 20.00 3.83 5.67
CA LEU A 118 19.23 5.08 5.63
C LEU A 118 19.45 5.83 4.30
N GLU A 119 20.66 5.79 3.75
CA GLU A 119 20.94 6.44 2.46
C GLU A 119 20.27 5.69 1.31
N ARG A 120 20.19 4.35 1.38
CA ARG A 120 19.43 3.54 0.41
C ARG A 120 17.93 3.88 0.47
N VAL A 121 17.36 4.03 1.66
CA VAL A 121 15.96 4.43 1.84
C VAL A 121 15.72 5.84 1.28
N ALA A 122 16.62 6.79 1.56
CA ALA A 122 16.53 8.14 1.01
C ALA A 122 16.57 8.16 -0.53
N GLN A 123 17.41 7.33 -1.16
CA GLN A 123 17.45 7.20 -2.62
C GLN A 123 16.14 6.63 -3.19
N VAL A 124 15.56 5.61 -2.54
CA VAL A 124 14.25 5.06 -2.96
C VAL A 124 13.15 6.10 -2.80
N ASN A 125 13.11 6.86 -1.71
CA ASN A 125 12.10 7.91 -1.51
C ASN A 125 12.24 9.05 -2.53
N THR A 126 13.47 9.44 -2.86
CA THR A 126 13.73 10.41 -3.94
C THR A 126 13.13 9.92 -5.26
N VAL A 127 13.37 8.66 -5.60
CA VAL A 127 12.78 8.03 -6.80
C VAL A 127 11.26 8.06 -6.77
N ILE A 128 10.64 7.70 -5.64
CA ILE A 128 9.18 7.69 -5.48
C ILE A 128 8.59 9.07 -5.74
N GLU A 129 9.17 10.11 -5.14
CA GLU A 129 8.71 11.50 -5.30
C GLU A 129 8.89 12.01 -6.73
N GLU A 130 10.03 11.71 -7.36
CA GLU A 130 10.27 12.09 -8.74
C GLU A 130 9.30 11.41 -9.72
N VAL A 131 9.09 10.09 -9.57
CA VAL A 131 8.14 9.35 -10.40
C VAL A 131 6.72 9.90 -10.21
N ALA A 132 6.33 10.21 -8.97
CA ALA A 132 5.03 10.80 -8.70
C ALA A 132 4.85 12.15 -9.39
N ARG A 133 5.85 13.04 -9.27
CA ARG A 133 5.85 14.36 -9.91
C ARG A 133 5.75 14.25 -11.42
N GLU A 134 6.53 13.38 -12.04
CA GLU A 134 6.60 13.21 -13.50
C GLU A 134 5.36 12.57 -14.11
N ASN A 135 4.65 11.74 -13.35
CA ASN A 135 3.45 11.05 -13.82
C ASN A 135 2.16 11.63 -13.21
N HIS A 136 2.22 12.77 -12.52
CA HIS A 136 1.08 13.42 -11.88
C HIS A 136 0.31 12.51 -10.89
N ALA A 137 1.05 11.68 -10.14
CA ALA A 137 0.49 10.84 -9.08
C ALA A 137 0.56 11.55 -7.72
N ALA A 138 -0.35 11.21 -6.81
CA ALA A 138 -0.30 11.71 -5.44
C ALA A 138 0.78 10.98 -4.63
N VAL A 139 1.32 11.66 -3.60
CA VAL A 139 2.29 11.08 -2.66
C VAL A 139 1.76 11.15 -1.23
N VAL A 140 1.85 10.03 -0.52
CA VAL A 140 1.78 9.95 0.94
C VAL A 140 3.22 10.00 1.48
N PRO A 141 3.62 11.07 2.20
CA PRO A 141 4.95 11.20 2.79
C PRO A 141 5.02 10.39 4.11
N PHE A 142 4.78 9.07 4.02
CA PHE A 142 4.71 8.20 5.19
C PHE A 142 6.03 8.12 5.96
N HIS A 143 7.17 8.30 5.28
CA HIS A 143 8.47 8.44 5.91
C HIS A 143 8.45 9.51 7.00
N ASP A 144 8.06 10.73 6.63
CA ASP A 144 8.04 11.88 7.54
C ASP A 144 6.97 11.74 8.61
N ILE A 145 5.80 11.21 8.25
CA ILE A 145 4.70 10.94 9.20
C ILE A 145 5.16 9.99 10.30
N LEU A 146 5.84 8.90 9.93
CA LEU A 146 6.33 7.94 10.91
C LEU A 146 7.47 8.54 11.73
N GLN A 147 8.39 9.28 11.09
CA GLN A 147 9.50 9.93 11.78
C GLN A 147 9.03 10.93 12.84
N GLN A 148 8.03 11.75 12.51
CA GLN A 148 7.42 12.69 13.46
C GLN A 148 6.73 11.99 14.64
N ALA A 149 6.30 10.74 14.47
CA ALA A 149 5.73 9.92 15.53
C ALA A 149 6.78 9.10 16.31
N GLY A 150 8.08 9.36 16.10
CA GLY A 150 9.18 8.66 16.78
C GLY A 150 9.82 7.54 15.96
N GLY A 151 9.58 7.50 14.65
CA GLY A 151 10.16 6.55 13.71
C GLY A 151 9.63 5.13 13.89
N ALA A 152 10.39 4.14 13.41
CA ALA A 152 10.11 2.73 13.65
C ALA A 152 10.40 2.37 15.11
N SER A 153 9.61 2.90 16.06
CA SER A 153 9.69 2.61 17.48
C SER A 153 9.13 1.21 17.80
N ALA A 154 9.27 0.74 19.04
CA ALA A 154 8.66 -0.52 19.47
C ALA A 154 7.12 -0.49 19.47
N GLU A 155 6.53 0.70 19.55
CA GLU A 155 5.07 0.87 19.50
C GLU A 155 4.53 0.82 18.06
N LEU A 156 5.34 1.28 17.09
CA LEU A 156 4.92 1.43 15.70
C LEU A 156 5.47 0.34 14.77
N SER A 157 6.52 -0.36 15.18
CA SER A 157 7.14 -1.45 14.43
C SER A 157 7.53 -2.62 15.33
N THR A 158 7.30 -3.85 14.84
CA THR A 158 7.60 -5.09 15.54
C THR A 158 9.10 -5.42 15.52
N ASP A 159 9.77 -5.25 14.39
CA ASP A 159 11.16 -5.66 14.17
C ASP A 159 12.08 -4.54 13.64
N GLY A 160 11.60 -3.30 13.69
CA GLY A 160 12.29 -2.13 13.14
C GLY A 160 11.94 -1.85 11.69
N VAL A 161 11.19 -2.72 11.01
CA VAL A 161 10.69 -2.52 9.64
C VAL A 161 9.19 -2.77 9.57
N HIS A 162 8.72 -3.95 9.95
CA HIS A 162 7.30 -4.29 9.84
C HIS A 162 6.48 -3.54 10.90
N LEU A 163 5.35 -2.99 10.49
CA LEU A 163 4.53 -2.15 11.37
C LEU A 163 3.69 -2.99 12.34
N THR A 164 3.41 -2.43 13.51
CA THR A 164 2.36 -2.93 14.41
C THR A 164 0.98 -2.54 13.87
N ALA A 165 -0.09 -3.02 14.51
CA ALA A 165 -1.46 -2.59 14.18
C ALA A 165 -1.61 -1.06 14.29
N LYS A 166 -0.95 -0.42 15.26
CA LYS A 166 -0.94 1.04 15.41
C LYS A 166 -0.21 1.72 14.24
N GLY A 167 0.96 1.22 13.85
CA GLY A 167 1.70 1.73 12.70
C GLY A 167 0.91 1.60 11.39
N TYR A 168 0.25 0.46 11.18
CA TYR A 168 -0.63 0.27 10.02
C TYR A 168 -1.86 1.17 10.04
N GLY A 169 -2.42 1.48 11.22
CA GLY A 169 -3.49 2.46 11.34
C GLY A 169 -3.06 3.86 10.93
N MET A 170 -1.84 4.27 11.30
CA MET A 170 -1.26 5.53 10.82
C MET A 170 -1.10 5.57 9.30
N LEU A 171 -0.60 4.47 8.72
CA LEU A 171 -0.48 4.35 7.27
C LEU A 171 -1.85 4.42 6.58
N ALA A 172 -2.85 3.71 7.09
CA ALA A 172 -4.21 3.72 6.56
C ALA A 172 -4.82 5.14 6.60
N ALA A 173 -4.65 5.87 7.71
CA ALA A 173 -5.10 7.25 7.84
C ALA A 173 -4.38 8.20 6.86
N ALA A 174 -3.06 8.03 6.71
CA ALA A 174 -2.27 8.81 5.77
C ALA A 174 -2.70 8.57 4.32
N VAL A 175 -2.94 7.32 3.93
CA VAL A 175 -3.49 6.96 2.60
C VAL A 175 -4.89 7.54 2.42
N ARG A 176 -5.78 7.40 3.42
CA ARG A 176 -7.14 7.97 3.37
C ARG A 176 -7.13 9.47 3.10
N SER A 177 -6.16 10.20 3.65
CA SER A 177 -6.01 11.65 3.47
C SER A 177 -5.67 12.08 2.03
N LYS A 178 -5.13 11.16 1.21
CA LYS A 178 -4.79 11.40 -0.20
C LYS A 178 -5.85 10.91 -1.18
N LEU A 179 -6.83 10.15 -0.70
CA LEU A 179 -8.00 9.78 -1.48
C LEU A 179 -9.07 10.87 -1.40
N PRO A 180 -9.93 11.02 -2.43
CA PRO A 180 -11.03 11.98 -2.39
C PRO A 180 -11.92 11.80 -1.16
N GLN A 181 -12.49 12.90 -0.66
CA GLN A 181 -13.42 12.85 0.47
C GLN A 181 -14.63 11.97 0.14
N GLN A 182 -15.18 12.13 -1.06
CA GLN A 182 -16.28 11.33 -1.58
C GLN A 182 -15.78 10.43 -2.70
N ILE A 183 -15.80 9.13 -2.45
CA ILE A 183 -15.45 8.11 -3.45
C ILE A 183 -16.75 7.53 -3.98
N SER A 184 -16.83 7.33 -5.30
CA SER A 184 -18.01 6.73 -5.92
C SER A 184 -18.29 5.34 -5.33
N PRO A 185 -19.57 4.99 -5.11
CA PRO A 185 -19.93 3.65 -4.68
C PRO A 185 -19.53 2.60 -5.73
N ASN A 186 -19.33 1.35 -5.32
CA ASN A 186 -19.01 0.20 -6.19
C ASN A 186 -17.66 0.30 -6.93
N VAL A 187 -16.73 1.14 -6.48
CA VAL A 187 -15.35 1.13 -6.97
C VAL A 187 -14.46 0.30 -6.07
N SER A 188 -13.32 -0.12 -6.61
CA SER A 188 -12.26 -0.75 -5.81
C SER A 188 -11.02 0.15 -5.70
N ILE A 189 -10.28 -0.08 -4.62
CA ILE A 189 -8.97 0.50 -4.35
C ILE A 189 -8.00 -0.68 -4.26
N LEU A 190 -6.99 -0.72 -5.11
CA LEU A 190 -5.95 -1.75 -5.10
C LEU A 190 -4.76 -1.27 -4.28
N CYS A 191 -4.46 -1.97 -3.20
CA CYS A 191 -3.28 -1.76 -2.38
C CYS A 191 -2.19 -2.76 -2.82
N MET A 192 -1.22 -2.31 -3.61
CA MET A 192 -0.11 -3.13 -4.11
C MET A 192 1.18 -2.78 -3.38
N GLY A 193 1.94 -3.79 -2.98
CA GLY A 193 3.20 -3.55 -2.31
C GLY A 193 3.91 -4.77 -1.76
N ASP A 194 4.92 -4.52 -0.95
CA ASP A 194 5.77 -5.57 -0.36
C ASP A 194 5.18 -6.12 0.96
N SER A 195 6.04 -6.54 1.89
CA SER A 195 5.64 -7.10 3.19
C SER A 195 4.81 -6.15 4.05
N LEU A 196 4.98 -4.84 3.91
CA LEU A 196 4.17 -3.87 4.66
C LEU A 196 2.75 -3.77 4.09
N THR A 197 2.56 -3.97 2.79
CA THR A 197 1.21 -4.10 2.23
C THR A 197 0.58 -5.43 2.57
N TYR A 198 1.36 -6.52 2.51
CA TYR A 198 0.88 -7.84 2.91
C TYR A 198 0.45 -7.87 4.39
N GLY A 199 1.23 -7.23 5.27
CA GLY A 199 0.93 -7.10 6.70
C GLY A 199 1.74 -7.97 7.64
N ILE A 200 3.00 -8.35 7.31
CA ILE A 200 3.81 -9.35 8.07
C ILE A 200 3.88 -9.08 9.60
N GLY A 201 3.75 -7.83 10.05
CA GLY A 201 3.76 -7.48 11.48
C GLY A 201 2.47 -7.80 12.25
N VAL A 202 1.35 -8.06 11.57
CA VAL A 202 0.02 -8.35 12.17
C VAL A 202 -0.69 -9.52 11.48
N ARG A 203 0.01 -10.16 10.54
CA ARG A 203 -0.49 -11.27 9.73
C ARG A 203 0.68 -12.20 9.41
N PRO A 204 0.72 -13.41 10.00
CA PRO A 204 1.73 -14.40 9.64
C PRO A 204 1.69 -14.73 8.14
N ASP A 205 2.82 -15.16 7.59
CA ASP A 205 2.88 -15.53 6.17
C ASP A 205 1.97 -16.74 5.89
N GLY A 206 1.28 -16.72 4.76
CA GLY A 206 0.31 -17.73 4.36
C GLY A 206 -1.03 -17.75 5.13
N THR A 207 -1.29 -16.81 6.05
CA THR A 207 -2.58 -16.75 6.76
C THR A 207 -3.59 -15.82 6.05
N PRO A 208 -4.89 -15.95 6.33
CA PRO A 208 -5.90 -15.01 5.85
C PRO A 208 -5.63 -13.56 6.28
N GLU A 209 -6.28 -12.63 5.58
CA GLU A 209 -6.26 -11.21 5.90
C GLU A 209 -6.79 -10.94 7.32
N THR A 210 -6.18 -9.98 8.02
CA THR A 210 -6.62 -9.57 9.37
C THR A 210 -7.17 -8.15 9.35
N ALA A 211 -7.94 -7.77 10.37
CA ALA A 211 -8.47 -6.40 10.51
C ALA A 211 -7.36 -5.35 10.76
N GLU A 212 -6.14 -5.80 11.07
CA GLU A 212 -5.04 -4.94 11.53
C GLU A 212 -4.09 -4.52 10.41
N THR A 213 -4.16 -5.11 9.21
CA THR A 213 -3.36 -4.64 8.07
C THR A 213 -3.84 -3.28 7.59
N TYR A 214 -2.97 -2.48 6.98
CA TYR A 214 -3.39 -1.15 6.53
C TYR A 214 -4.52 -1.20 5.48
N PRO A 215 -4.59 -2.16 4.53
CA PRO A 215 -5.70 -2.20 3.59
C PRO A 215 -7.03 -2.48 4.30
N SER A 216 -7.04 -3.35 5.31
CA SER A 216 -8.22 -3.60 6.14
C SER A 216 -8.62 -2.39 6.98
N GLN A 217 -7.66 -1.71 7.61
CA GLN A 217 -7.93 -0.49 8.36
C GLN A 217 -8.40 0.65 7.45
N LEU A 218 -7.84 0.77 6.25
CA LEU A 218 -8.31 1.71 5.23
C LEU A 218 -9.74 1.40 4.81
N SER A 219 -10.10 0.12 4.63
CA SER A 219 -11.48 -0.28 4.35
C SER A 219 -12.44 0.18 5.46
N ALA A 220 -12.03 0.09 6.73
CA ALA A 220 -12.84 0.56 7.85
C ALA A 220 -13.03 2.09 7.83
N LEU A 221 -12.01 2.86 7.44
CA LEU A 221 -12.07 4.34 7.32
C LEU A 221 -12.90 4.85 6.13
N LEU A 222 -13.29 3.95 5.22
CA LEU A 222 -14.05 4.26 4.00
C LEU A 222 -15.52 3.83 4.07
N ARG A 223 -15.93 3.22 5.18
CA ARG A 223 -17.34 2.90 5.47
C ARG A 223 -18.02 4.09 6.13
#